data_AF-A0A950W2Q2-F1
#
_entry.id   AF-A0A950W2Q2-F1
#
_cell.length_a   1.000
_cell.length_b   1.000
_cell.length_c   1.000
_cell.angle_alpha   90.00
_cell.angle_beta   90.00
_cell.angle_gamma   90.00
#
_symmetry.space_group_name_H-M   'P 1'
#
loop_
_entity.id
_entity.type
_entity.pdbx_description
1 polymer ?
#
loop_
_entity_poly.entity_id
_entity_poly.type
_entity_poly.pdbx_seq_one_letter_code
_entity_poly.pdbx_strand_id
1 'polypeptide(L)'
;MSSELVPSVGSALLGQAVGQSLSLAVAAAVSPFPIIGMVLILTSKRATANGSAFLVGWLAGCGAVGTIVLILSSDEERAPDGGRRYRDRANRNRGTRPGDRVPDLRDGRICGRRDPVHAASSAR
;
A
#
# COMPACT_ATOMS: atom_id res chain seq x y z
N MET A 1 -28.13 -7.67 -2.23
CA MET A 1 -26.94 -8.54 -2.40
C MET A 1 -25.64 -7.75 -2.68
N SER A 2 -25.51 -6.47 -2.29
CA SER A 2 -24.30 -5.68 -2.58
C SER A 2 -23.82 -4.76 -1.43
N SER A 3 -24.54 -4.67 -0.30
CA SER A 3 -24.28 -3.65 0.73
C SER A 3 -23.33 -4.07 1.85
N GLU A 4 -22.90 -5.34 1.90
CA GLU A 4 -22.07 -5.86 3.02
C GLU A 4 -20.56 -5.92 2.73
N LEU A 5 -20.13 -5.63 1.50
CA LEU A 5 -18.70 -5.76 1.12
C LEU A 5 -17.91 -4.44 1.16
N VAL A 6 -18.59 -3.29 1.28
CA VAL A 6 -17.98 -1.94 1.31
C VAL A 6 -17.40 -1.53 2.69
N PRO A 7 -17.94 -1.93 3.86
CA PRO A 7 -17.46 -1.37 5.13
C PRO A 7 -16.04 -1.83 5.53
N SER A 8 -15.58 -2.99 5.05
CA SER A 8 -14.26 -3.54 5.40
C SER A 8 -13.09 -2.89 4.65
N VAL A 9 -13.31 -2.47 3.41
CA VAL A 9 -12.28 -1.76 2.62
C VAL A 9 -12.13 -0.32 3.11
N GLY A 10 -13.24 0.31 3.49
CA GLY A 10 -13.24 1.64 4.08
C GLY A 10 -12.45 1.69 5.39
N SER A 11 -12.66 0.76 6.31
CA SER A 11 -11.93 0.72 7.59
C SER A 11 -10.44 0.38 7.43
N ALA A 12 -10.06 -0.47 6.48
CA ALA A 12 -8.67 -0.76 6.15
C ALA A 12 -7.94 0.47 5.58
N LEU A 13 -8.57 1.19 4.65
CA LEU A 13 -8.02 2.43 4.07
C LEU A 13 -7.92 3.54 5.12
N LEU A 14 -8.90 3.66 6.01
CA LEU A 14 -8.85 4.58 7.15
C LEU A 14 -7.69 4.24 8.09
N GLY A 15 -7.48 2.97 8.42
CA GLY A 15 -6.34 2.52 9.23
C GLY A 15 -4.99 2.86 8.60
N GLN A 16 -4.83 2.64 7.29
CA GLN A 16 -3.61 3.03 6.57
C GLN A 16 -3.42 4.54 6.52
N ALA A 17 -4.48 5.32 6.27
CA ALA A 17 -4.41 6.77 6.24
C ALA A 17 -4.04 7.37 7.60
N VAL A 18 -4.58 6.82 8.69
CA VAL A 18 -4.23 7.21 10.06
C VAL A 18 -2.80 6.79 10.40
N GLY A 19 -2.37 5.58 10.02
CA GLY A 19 -1.00 5.13 10.24
C GLY A 19 0.04 6.02 9.55
N GLN A 20 -0.22 6.39 8.28
CA GLN A 20 0.66 7.28 7.52
C GLN A 20 0.70 8.69 8.11
N SER A 21 -0.45 9.27 8.46
CA SER A 21 -0.51 10.63 9.03
C SER A 21 0.06 10.70 10.45
N LEU A 22 -0.17 9.69 11.30
CA LEU A 22 0.39 9.63 12.64
C LEU A 22 1.91 9.50 12.61
N SER A 23 2.45 8.65 11.72
CA SER A 23 3.90 8.51 11.53
C SER A 23 4.52 9.83 11.05
N LEU A 24 3.89 10.50 10.09
CA LEU A 24 4.33 11.81 9.60
C LEU A 24 4.25 12.90 10.70
N ALA A 25 3.20 12.88 11.52
CA ALA A 25 3.02 13.81 12.62
C ALA A 25 4.08 13.62 13.71
N VAL A 26 4.41 12.37 14.06
CA VAL A 26 5.50 12.07 15.00
C VAL A 26 6.84 12.56 14.44
N ALA A 27 7.11 12.31 13.15
CA ALA A 27 8.32 12.80 12.50
C ALA A 27 8.42 14.34 12.56
N ALA A 28 7.32 15.04 12.30
CA ALA A 28 7.27 16.50 12.38
C ALA A 28 7.43 17.02 13.82
N ALA A 29 6.82 16.34 14.81
CA ALA A 29 6.91 16.72 16.23
C ALA A 29 8.32 16.52 16.81
N VAL A 30 9.10 15.58 16.27
CA VAL A 30 10.49 15.35 16.66
C VAL A 30 11.42 16.44 16.11
N SER A 31 11.08 17.13 15.01
CA SER A 31 11.94 18.15 14.38
C SER A 31 12.46 19.28 15.29
N PRO A 32 11.66 19.90 16.18
CA PRO A 32 12.15 20.97 17.03
C PRO A 32 13.07 20.49 18.16
N PHE A 33 12.93 19.26 18.65
CA PHE A 33 13.74 18.71 19.74
C PHE A 33 15.27 18.78 19.52
N PRO A 34 15.81 18.31 18.38
CA PRO A 34 17.25 18.39 18.12
C PRO A 34 17.74 19.82 17.98
N ILE A 35 16.91 20.73 17.46
CA ILE A 35 17.26 22.16 17.36
C ILE A 35 17.45 22.74 18.77
N ILE A 36 16.57 22.43 19.72
CA ILE A 36 16.68 22.89 21.11
C ILE A 36 17.98 22.38 21.76
N GLY A 37 18.31 21.10 21.56
CA GLY A 37 19.57 20.52 22.03
C GLY A 37 20.81 21.20 21.44
N MET A 38 20.78 21.50 20.14
CA MET A 38 21.87 22.20 19.44
C MET A 38 22.08 23.62 20.01
N VAL A 39 20.99 24.36 20.23
CA VAL A 39 21.03 25.75 20.75
C VAL A 39 21.54 25.79 22.19
N LEU A 40 21.10 24.87 23.06
CA LEU A 40 21.55 24.77 24.45
C LEU A 40 23.05 24.47 24.57
N ILE A 41 23.60 23.70 23.62
CA ILE A 41 25.02 23.33 23.61
C ILE A 41 25.88 24.43 22.98
N LEU A 42 25.40 25.11 21.94
CA LEU A 42 26.09 26.22 21.28
C LEU A 42 26.21 27.47 22.19
N THR A 43 25.26 27.67 23.11
CA THR A 43 25.35 28.72 24.14
C THR A 43 26.33 28.37 25.27
N SER A 44 26.84 27.13 25.32
CA SER A 44 27.86 26.72 26.29
C SER A 44 29.28 27.14 25.85
N LYS A 45 30.15 27.44 26.82
CA LYS A 45 31.47 28.11 26.69
C LYS A 45 32.49 27.42 25.74
N ARG A 46 32.18 26.24 25.20
CA ARG A 46 32.93 25.48 24.17
C ARG A 46 32.00 25.00 23.03
N ALA A 47 31.45 25.94 22.28
CA ALA A 47 30.45 25.71 21.25
C ALA A 47 30.86 24.71 20.14
N THR A 48 32.13 24.71 19.72
CA THR A 48 32.60 23.92 18.56
C THR A 48 32.81 22.44 18.88
N ALA A 49 33.49 22.12 19.99
CA ALA A 49 33.74 20.72 20.38
C ALA A 49 32.46 20.01 20.88
N ASN A 50 31.58 20.74 21.56
CA ASN A 50 30.36 20.16 22.12
C ASN A 50 29.26 20.01 21.04
N GLY A 51 29.25 20.87 20.02
CA GLY A 51 28.34 20.76 18.89
C GLY A 51 28.59 19.51 18.03
N SER A 52 29.85 19.18 17.74
CA SER A 52 30.19 17.95 17.01
C SER A 52 29.88 16.69 17.82
N ALA A 53 30.11 16.70 19.13
CA ALA A 53 29.76 15.57 20.00
C ALA A 53 28.24 15.34 20.05
N PHE A 54 27.44 16.41 20.04
CA PHE A 54 25.98 16.30 19.96
C PHE A 54 25.52 15.74 18.62
N LEU A 55 26.07 16.22 17.50
CA LEU A 55 25.70 15.72 16.18
C LEU A 55 26.01 14.23 16.03
N VAL A 56 27.19 13.79 16.49
CA VAL A 56 27.59 12.38 16.51
C VAL A 56 26.67 11.57 17.43
N GLY A 57 26.41 12.06 18.65
CA GLY A 57 25.50 11.39 19.59
C GLY A 57 24.06 11.30 19.08
N TRP A 58 23.57 12.32 18.39
CA TRP A 58 22.25 12.35 17.78
C TRP A 58 22.12 11.32 16.66
N LEU A 59 23.06 11.32 15.71
CA LEU A 59 23.07 10.35 14.61
C LEU A 59 23.22 8.92 15.13
N ALA A 60 24.08 8.71 16.14
CA ALA A 60 24.23 7.43 16.80
C ALA A 60 22.94 7.00 17.52
N GLY A 61 22.27 7.92 18.22
CA GLY A 61 21.01 7.66 18.92
C GLY A 61 19.87 7.29 17.96
N CYS A 62 19.63 8.08 16.92
CA CYS A 62 18.64 7.76 15.89
C CYS A 62 18.96 6.44 15.18
N GLY A 63 20.22 6.21 14.82
CA GLY A 63 20.67 4.97 14.21
C GLY A 63 20.43 3.75 15.11
N ALA A 64 20.76 3.87 16.41
CA ALA A 64 20.54 2.80 17.38
C ALA A 64 19.04 2.48 17.55
N VAL A 65 18.19 3.50 17.76
CA VAL A 65 16.74 3.31 17.90
C VAL A 65 16.15 2.70 16.63
N GLY A 66 16.50 3.23 15.45
CA GLY A 66 16.04 2.70 14.16
C GLY A 66 16.45 1.24 13.95
N THR A 67 17.68 0.89 14.34
CA THR A 67 18.18 -0.49 14.26
C THR A 67 17.42 -1.41 15.21
N ILE A 68 17.18 -0.99 16.46
CA ILE A 68 16.39 -1.77 17.44
C ILE A 68 14.98 -2.01 16.91
N VAL A 69 14.29 -0.96 16.43
CA VAL A 69 12.94 -1.09 15.87
C VAL A 69 12.95 -2.04 14.67
N LEU A 70 13.91 -1.91 13.76
CA LEU A 70 14.00 -2.79 12.60
C LEU A 70 14.20 -4.26 13.01
N ILE A 71 15.07 -4.54 13.99
CA ILE A 71 15.28 -5.89 14.53
C ILE A 71 13.98 -6.44 15.13
N LEU A 72 13.24 -5.61 15.89
CA LEU A 72 11.96 -6.01 16.49
C LEU A 72 10.88 -6.26 15.42
N SER A 73 10.77 -5.39 14.41
CA SER A 73 9.81 -5.52 13.31
C SER A 73 10.12 -6.69 12.37
N SER A 74 11.39 -7.09 12.27
CA SER A 74 11.80 -8.24 11.45
C SER A 74 11.17 -9.56 11.92
N ASP A 75 10.72 -9.64 13.18
CA ASP A 75 10.03 -10.82 13.72
C ASP A 75 8.55 -10.89 13.30
N GLU A 76 7.96 -9.75 12.91
CA GLU A 76 6.53 -9.59 12.62
C GLU A 76 6.16 -9.80 11.14
N GLU A 77 7.13 -10.06 10.25
CA GLU A 77 6.91 -10.32 8.81
C GLU A 77 6.30 -11.72 8.55
N ARG A 78 5.22 -12.04 9.24
CA ARG A 78 4.19 -12.93 8.68
C ARG A 78 3.20 -12.07 7.92
N ALA A 79 3.44 -11.97 6.62
CA ALA A 79 2.50 -11.38 5.69
C ALA A 79 1.07 -11.90 5.98
N PRO A 80 0.07 -11.02 6.20
CA PRO A 80 -1.29 -11.47 6.41
C PRO A 80 -1.75 -12.24 5.17
N ASP A 81 -2.10 -13.50 5.39
CA ASP A 81 -2.51 -14.46 4.38
C ASP A 81 -3.94 -14.16 3.84
N GLY A 82 -4.24 -12.89 3.62
CA GLY A 82 -5.53 -12.42 3.09
C GLY A 82 -5.73 -12.83 1.63
N GLY A 83 -4.64 -12.90 0.85
CA GLY A 83 -4.68 -13.29 -0.56
C GLY A 83 -5.09 -14.75 -0.77
N ARG A 84 -4.54 -15.70 0.00
CA ARG A 84 -4.91 -17.12 -0.13
C ARG A 84 -6.30 -17.39 0.44
N ARG A 85 -6.68 -16.76 1.56
CA ARG A 85 -8.04 -16.87 2.10
C ARG A 85 -9.11 -16.26 1.19
N TYR A 86 -8.82 -15.16 0.49
CA TYR A 86 -9.74 -14.58 -0.50
C TYR A 86 -9.90 -15.51 -1.73
N ARG A 87 -8.78 -16.05 -2.26
CA ARG A 87 -8.80 -17.02 -3.36
C ARG A 87 -9.56 -18.30 -3.00
N ASP A 88 -9.36 -18.84 -1.80
CA ASP A 88 -10.05 -20.03 -1.33
C ASP A 88 -11.56 -19.84 -1.19
N ARG A 89 -12.00 -18.66 -0.72
CA ARG A 89 -13.44 -18.35 -0.64
C ARG A 89 -14.07 -18.19 -2.02
N ALA A 90 -13.35 -17.58 -2.96
CA ALA A 90 -13.80 -17.45 -4.34
C ALA A 90 -13.88 -18.80 -5.08
N ASN A 91 -12.96 -19.73 -4.79
CA ASN A 91 -12.99 -21.08 -5.37
C ASN A 91 -14.08 -21.96 -4.73
N ARG A 92 -14.27 -21.88 -3.41
CA ARG A 92 -15.31 -22.64 -2.69
C ARG A 92 -16.71 -22.40 -3.26
N ASN A 93 -17.02 -21.15 -3.61
CA ASN A 93 -18.33 -20.78 -4.16
C ASN A 93 -18.44 -21.02 -5.67
N ARG A 94 -17.39 -21.54 -6.31
CA ARG A 94 -17.40 -21.87 -7.74
C ARG A 94 -18.05 -23.22 -8.02
N GLY A 95 -18.02 -24.16 -7.07
CA GLY A 95 -18.63 -25.49 -7.21
C GLY A 95 -20.16 -25.54 -7.13
N THR A 96 -20.83 -24.42 -6.83
CA THR A 96 -22.29 -24.37 -6.68
C THR A 96 -22.99 -23.51 -7.72
N ARG A 97 -22.30 -23.03 -8.77
CA ARG A 97 -22.95 -22.30 -9.86
C ARG A 97 -23.61 -23.29 -10.84
N PRO A 98 -24.95 -23.30 -10.95
CA PRO A 98 -25.66 -24.09 -11.95
C PRO A 98 -25.63 -23.37 -13.30
N GLY A 99 -24.43 -23.13 -13.86
CA GLY A 99 -24.27 -22.34 -15.08
C GLY A 99 -22.99 -22.59 -15.88
N ASP A 100 -22.07 -23.42 -15.40
CA ASP A 100 -20.74 -23.58 -15.98
C ASP A 100 -20.70 -24.56 -17.16
N ARG A 101 -21.87 -24.97 -17.68
CA ARG A 101 -21.97 -25.58 -19.01
C ARG A 101 -21.75 -24.48 -20.05
N VAL A 102 -20.49 -24.14 -20.28
CA VAL A 102 -20.08 -23.46 -21.51
C VAL A 102 -20.32 -24.47 -22.62
N PRO A 103 -21.26 -24.23 -23.56
CA PRO A 103 -21.38 -25.06 -24.74
C PRO A 103 -20.10 -24.88 -25.53
N ASP A 104 -19.42 -25.97 -25.81
CA ASP A 104 -18.26 -26.02 -26.68
C ASP A 104 -18.68 -25.47 -28.05
N LEU A 105 -18.29 -24.22 -28.34
CA LEU A 105 -18.47 -23.57 -29.65
C LEU A 105 -17.39 -24.11 -30.61
N ARG A 106 -17.32 -25.44 -30.72
CA ARG A 106 -16.44 -26.17 -31.61
C ARG A 106 -17.21 -27.09 -32.56
N ASP A 107 -18.52 -26.86 -32.68
CA ASP A 107 -19.32 -27.38 -33.77
C ASP A 107 -19.58 -26.28 -34.80
N GLY A 108 -18.81 -26.36 -35.88
CA GLY A 108 -18.96 -25.50 -37.04
C GLY A 108 -20.34 -25.69 -37.67
N ARG A 109 -21.07 -24.58 -37.82
CA ARG A 109 -21.95 -24.41 -38.98
C ARG A 109 -21.83 -23.01 -39.55
N ILE A 110 -21.07 -22.97 -40.63
CA ILE A 110 -21.32 -22.22 -41.86
C ILE A 110 -22.76 -21.69 -41.93
N CYS A 111 -22.93 -20.38 -41.81
CA CYS A 111 -23.95 -19.63 -42.52
C CYS A 111 -23.27 -18.38 -43.06
N GLY A 112 -23.07 -18.38 -44.38
CA GLY A 112 -22.40 -17.29 -45.08
C GLY A 112 -23.17 -15.98 -44.92
N ARG A 113 -22.43 -14.92 -44.65
CA ARG A 113 -22.83 -13.58 -45.03
C ARG A 113 -21.66 -12.94 -45.76
N ARG A 114 -21.70 -13.06 -47.09
CA ARG A 114 -20.94 -12.22 -47.99
C ARG A 114 -21.36 -10.77 -47.74
N ASP A 115 -20.41 -9.92 -47.36
CA ASP A 115 -20.33 -8.55 -47.87
C ASP A 115 -20.18 -8.66 -49.41
N PRO A 116 -20.75 -7.75 -50.25
CA PRO A 116 -20.43 -6.32 -50.17
C PRO A 116 -21.56 -5.38 -50.64
N VAL A 117 -21.71 -4.20 -50.01
CA VAL A 117 -22.30 -3.06 -50.72
C VAL A 117 -21.52 -1.79 -50.39
N HIS A 118 -20.39 -1.64 -51.09
CA HIS A 118 -19.86 -0.34 -51.46
C HIS A 118 -20.83 0.31 -52.47
N ALA A 119 -21.81 1.04 -51.96
CA ALA A 119 -22.58 2.07 -52.66
C ALA A 119 -23.24 2.90 -51.53
N ALA A 120 -23.03 4.18 -51.33
CA ALA A 120 -22.73 5.24 -52.27
C ALA A 120 -21.86 6.31 -51.59
N SER A 121 -20.66 6.52 -52.14
CA SER A 121 -20.01 7.81 -52.14
C SER A 121 -20.39 8.45 -53.47
N SER A 122 -21.40 9.32 -53.47
CA SER A 122 -21.68 10.31 -54.52
C SER A 122 -22.89 11.15 -54.13
N ALA A 123 -22.75 12.46 -54.33
CA ALA A 123 -23.79 13.49 -54.36
C ALA A 123 -24.22 14.17 -53.05
N ARG A 124 -23.56 15.32 -52.84
CA ARG A 124 -24.08 16.61 -52.35
C ARG A 124 -24.29 16.83 -50.85
#